data_AF-A0A3D5R847-F1
#
_entry.id   AF-A0A3D5R847-F1
#
_cell.length_a   1.000
_cell.length_b   1.000
_cell.length_c   1.000
_cell.angle_alpha   90.00
_cell.angle_beta   90.00
_cell.angle_gamma   90.00
#
_symmetry.space_group_name_H-M   'P 1'
#
loop_
_entity.id
_entity.type
_entity.pdbx_description
1 polymer ?
#
loop_
_entity_poly.entity_id
_entity_poly.type
_entity_poly.pdbx_seq_one_letter_code
_entity_poly.pdbx_strand_id
1 'polypeptide(L)' 'MVAFDKDFIEDEIRILRWNSFIEKKRAVIKTEFPEVMKLIKLFLKPIVDRINNNEKFNKVWI' A
#
# COMPACT_ATOMS: atom_id res chain seq x y z
N MET A 1 8.14 -5.39 7.76
CA MET A 1 7.86 -5.81 6.36
C MET A 1 8.43 -4.72 5.49
N VAL A 2 9.54 -4.99 4.79
CA VAL A 2 10.44 -3.95 4.22
C VAL A 2 9.72 -2.96 3.29
N ALA A 3 8.69 -3.42 2.58
CA ALA A 3 7.90 -2.57 1.68
C ALA A 3 7.13 -1.41 2.37
N PHE A 4 6.98 -1.45 3.70
CA PHE A 4 6.30 -0.40 4.47
C PHE A 4 7.24 0.41 5.36
N ASP A 5 8.55 0.26 5.16
CA ASP A 5 9.56 1.04 5.86
C ASP A 5 9.71 2.40 5.17
N LYS A 6 10.10 3.41 5.96
CA LYS A 6 10.17 4.81 5.50
C LYS A 6 11.08 4.95 4.27
N ASP A 7 12.27 4.37 4.32
CA ASP A 7 13.25 4.42 3.24
C ASP A 7 12.74 3.76 1.95
N PHE A 8 11.85 2.76 2.05
CA PHE A 8 11.23 2.14 0.87
C PHE A 8 10.14 3.04 0.27
N ILE A 9 9.35 3.68 1.12
CA ILE A 9 8.20 4.49 0.71
C ILE A 9 8.64 5.85 0.14
N GLU A 10 9.72 6.41 0.68
CA GLU A 10 10.24 7.74 0.31
C GLU A 10 11.33 7.69 -0.77
N ASP A 11 11.65 6.49 -1.28
CA ASP A 11 12.62 6.31 -2.36
C ASP A 11 12.17 7.02 -3.66
N GLU A 12 13.02 7.93 -4.13
CA GLU A 12 12.74 8.80 -5.29
C GLU A 12 12.46 8.01 -6.57
N ILE A 13 13.15 6.88 -6.77
CA ILE A 13 12.98 6.04 -7.96
C ILE A 13 11.57 5.43 -7.98
N ARG A 14 11.05 5.00 -6.83
CA ARG A 14 9.69 4.46 -6.70
C ARG A 14 8.64 5.53 -6.88
N ILE A 15 8.85 6.71 -6.29
CA ILE A 15 7.96 7.85 -6.48
C ILE A 15 7.88 8.22 -7.97
N LEU A 16 9.01 8.29 -8.66
CA LEU A 16 9.07 8.56 -10.10
C LEU A 16 8.29 7.50 -10.91
N ARG A 17 8.53 6.22 -10.63
CA ARG A 17 7.83 5.10 -11.29
C ARG A 17 6.32 5.13 -11.04
N TRP A 18 5.91 5.46 -9.83
CA TRP A 18 4.50 5.62 -9.47
C TRP A 18 3.85 6.75 -10.26
N ASN A 19 4.51 7.90 -10.36
CA ASN A 19 4.00 9.04 -11.13
C ASN A 19 3.83 8.68 -12.61
N SER A 20 4.83 8.04 -13.22
CA SER A 20 4.70 7.54 -14.60
C SER A 20 3.57 6.52 -14.78
N PHE A 21 3.33 5.68 -13.78
CA PHE A 21 2.21 4.73 -13.80
C PHE A 21 0.85 5.44 -13.76
N ILE A 22 0.68 6.40 -12.86
CA ILE A 22 -0.55 7.20 -12.71
C ILE A 22 -0.87 7.97 -13.99
N GLU A 23 0.14 8.60 -14.60
CA GLU A 23 0.00 9.28 -15.88
C GLU A 23 -0.41 8.32 -16.99
N LYS A 24 0.28 7.18 -17.12
CA LYS A 24 -0.02 6.16 -18.13
C LYS A 24 -1.45 5.62 -18.00
N LYS A 25 -1.94 5.47 -16.77
CA LYS A 25 -3.31 4.99 -16.48
C LYS A 25 -4.37 6.09 -16.56
N ARG A 26 -3.97 7.35 -16.81
CA ARG A 26 -4.86 8.51 -16.81
C ARG A 26 -5.75 8.53 -15.57
N ALA A 27 -5.16 8.23 -14.41
CA ALA A 27 -5.93 8.13 -13.18
C ALA A 27 -6.59 9.49 -12.89
N VAL A 28 -7.90 9.45 -12.63
CA VAL A 28 -8.70 10.66 -12.33
C VAL A 28 -8.26 11.29 -11.01
N ILE A 29 -7.86 10.45 -10.05
CA ILE A 29 -7.34 10.87 -8.76
C ILE A 29 -5.83 10.72 -8.80
N LYS A 30 -5.11 11.83 -8.65
CA LYS A 30 -3.68 11.82 -8.39
C LYS A 30 -3.48 11.59 -6.91
N THR A 31 -2.90 10.44 -6.55
CA THR A 31 -2.54 10.10 -5.17
C THR A 31 -1.05 9.89 -5.11
N GLU A 32 -0.40 10.35 -4.05
CA GLU A 32 1.04 10.20 -3.91
C GLU A 32 1.41 8.75 -3.51
N PHE A 33 2.59 8.30 -3.93
CA PHE A 33 3.06 6.95 -3.62
C PHE A 33 3.05 6.65 -2.11
N PRO A 34 3.53 7.54 -1.22
CA PRO A 34 3.47 7.32 0.22
C PRO A 34 2.07 7.16 0.78
N GLU A 35 1.11 7.94 0.28
CA GLU A 35 -0.28 7.87 0.70
C GLU A 35 -0.91 6.52 0.32
N VAL A 36 -0.65 6.05 -0.91
CA VAL A 36 -1.13 4.73 -1.35
C VAL A 36 -0.52 3.61 -0.50
N MET A 37 0.78 3.65 -0.23
CA MET A 37 1.44 2.65 0.61
C MET A 37 0.88 2.64 2.04
N LYS A 38 0.54 3.81 2.59
CA LYS A 38 -0.15 3.94 3.88
C LYS A 38 -1.53 3.27 3.85
N LEU A 39 -2.33 3.49 2.80
CA LEU A 39 -3.65 2.88 2.64
C LEU A 39 -3.54 1.35 2.52
N ILE A 40 -2.61 0.84 1.71
CA ILE A 40 -2.36 -0.60 1.57
C ILE A 40 -1.97 -1.19 2.93
N LYS A 41 -1.09 -0.52 3.69
CA LYS A 41 -0.69 -0.97 5.03
C LYS A 41 -1.88 -1.05 5.99
N LEU A 42 -2.75 -0.04 5.99
CA LEU A 42 -3.96 -0.02 6.81
C LEU A 42 -4.94 -1.14 6.42
N PHE A 43 -5.11 -1.39 5.13
CA PHE A 43 -5.95 -2.46 4.62
C PHE A 43 -5.43 -3.85 5.01
N LEU A 44 -4.13 -4.07 4.95
CA LEU A 44 -3.51 -5.36 5.30
C LEU A 44 -3.37 -5.58 6.81
N LYS A 45 -3.37 -4.51 7.61
CA LYS A 45 -3.13 -4.60 9.07
C LYS A 45 -4.04 -5.63 9.78
N PRO A 46 -5.36 -5.65 9.57
CA PRO A 46 -6.22 -6.65 10.20
C PRO A 46 -5.87 -8.09 9.83
N ILE A 47 -5.36 -8.33 8.61
CA ILE A 47 -4.93 -9.67 8.16
C ILE A 47 -3.66 -10.07 8.92
N VAL A 48 -2.67 -9.19 8.95
CA VAL A 48 -1.38 -9.43 9.62
C VAL A 48 -1.58 -9.64 11.13
N ASP A 49 -2.40 -8.81 11.77
CA ASP A 49 -2.66 -8.92 13.21
C ASP A 49 -3.29 -10.28 13.54
N ARG A 50 -4.22 -10.77 12.71
CA ARG A 50 -4.85 -12.09 12.89
C ARG A 50 -3.87 -13.24 12.71
N ILE A 51 -3.00 -13.17 11.70
CA ILE A 51 -1.94 -14.17 11.51
C ILE A 51 -1.04 -14.24 12.74
N ASN A 52 -0.57 -13.09 13.24
CA ASN A 52 0.33 -13.03 14.39
C ASN A 52 -0.31 -13.55 15.69
N ASN A 53 -1.62 -13.36 15.85
CA ASN A 53 -2.37 -13.84 17.02
C ASN A 53 -2.91 -15.27 16.86
N ASN A 54 -2.61 -15.95 15.75
CA ASN A 54 -3.15 -17.26 15.41
C ASN A 54 -4.70 -17.29 15.39
N GLU A 55 -5.31 -16.21 14.92
CA GLU A 55 -6.75 -16.02 14.82
C GLU A 55 -7.23 -16.17 13.36
N LYS A 56 -8.46 -16.66 13.16
CA LYS A 56 -9.06 -16.73 11.82
C LYS A 56 -9.43 -15.33 11.32
N PHE A 57 -9.14 -15.04 10.05
CA PHE A 57 -9.60 -13.85 9.34
C PHE A 57 -10.61 -14.24 8.25
N ASN A 58 -11.90 -14.19 8.58
CA ASN A 58 -12.99 -14.47 7.63
C ASN A 58 -13.62 -13.14 7.19
N LYS A 59 -13.36 -12.73 5.95
CA LYS A 59 -14.02 -11.59 5.32
C LYS A 59 -14.60 -12.02 3.98
N VAL A 60 -15.77 -11.48 3.67
CA VAL A 60 -16.41 -11.61 2.36
C VAL A 60 -16.13 -10.32 1.60
N TRP A 61 -15.69 -10.45 0.36
CA TRP A 61 -15.63 -9.32 -0.57
C TRP A 61 -17.06 -9.06 -1.04
N ILE A 62 -17.70 -8.00 -0.52
CA ILE A 62 -19.05 -7.58 -0.88
C ILE A 62 -18.94 -6.49 -1.96
#